data_AF-A0ABD7PJD2-F1
#
_entry.id   AF-A0ABD7PJD2-F1
#
_cell.length_a   1.000
_cell.length_b   1.000
_cell.length_c   1.000
_cell.angle_alpha   90.00
_cell.angle_beta   90.00
_cell.angle_gamma   90.00
#
_symmetry.space_group_name_H-M   'P 1'
#
loop_
_entity.id
_entity.type
_entity.pdbx_description
1 polymer ?
#
loop_
_entity_poly.entity_id
_entity_poly.type
_entity_poly.pdbx_seq_one_letter_code
_entity_poly.pdbx_strand_id
1 'polypeptide(L)'
;MKPDMFRHPVFIFVGLGFPAEVRSVMDAYRHLVEWPASLRDAAHSVAFQACRAALRGEIEAETARGLFAAFAEKHDLLAPENNTIAASRLRSDRDPHVR
;
A
#
# COMPACT_ATOMS: atom_id res chain seq x y z
N MET A 1 2.44 -14.91 -15.17
CA MET A 1 2.26 -14.13 -13.92
C MET A 1 1.25 -14.86 -13.06
N LYS A 2 1.39 -14.85 -11.74
CA LYS A 2 0.36 -15.44 -10.88
C LYS A 2 -0.93 -14.61 -11.00
N PRO A 3 -2.12 -15.22 -10.96
CA PRO A 3 -3.39 -14.53 -11.20
C PRO A 3 -3.73 -13.46 -10.15
N ASP A 4 -3.04 -13.47 -9.01
CA ASP A 4 -3.18 -12.50 -7.92
C ASP A 4 -2.23 -11.29 -8.03
N MET A 5 -1.35 -11.24 -9.03
CA MET A 5 -0.43 -10.10 -9.20
C MET A 5 -1.12 -8.91 -9.88
N PHE A 6 -0.78 -7.71 -9.41
CA PHE A 6 -1.17 -6.46 -10.05
C PHE A 6 -0.31 -6.19 -11.28
N ARG A 7 -0.87 -5.50 -12.28
CA ARG A 7 -0.10 -5.04 -13.45
C ARG A 7 0.87 -3.94 -13.07
N HIS A 8 0.43 -3.04 -12.19
CA HIS A 8 1.24 -1.99 -11.60
C HIS A 8 1.07 -2.04 -10.08
N PRO A 9 2.16 -1.93 -9.29
CA PRO A 9 2.05 -1.92 -7.84
C PRO A 9 1.25 -0.72 -7.34
N VAL A 10 0.73 -0.82 -6.12
CA VAL A 10 0.22 0.34 -5.37
C VAL A 10 1.22 0.65 -4.26
N PHE A 11 1.70 1.88 -4.21
CA PHE A 11 2.59 2.32 -3.13
C PHE A 11 1.76 2.95 -2.02
N ILE A 12 1.93 2.47 -0.79
CA ILE A 12 1.25 2.99 0.38
C ILE A 12 2.23 3.33 1.49
N PHE A 13 1.90 4.25 2.36
CA PHE A 13 2.59 4.43 3.63
C PHE A 13 2.12 3.36 4.62
N VAL A 14 3.08 2.73 5.31
CA VAL A 14 2.82 1.77 6.40
C VAL A 14 3.50 2.22 7.68
N GLY A 15 2.90 1.88 8.82
CA GLY A 15 3.48 2.08 10.15
C GLY A 15 4.03 3.50 10.36
N LEU A 16 5.35 3.60 10.51
CA LEU A 16 6.10 4.84 10.73
C LEU A 16 6.23 5.75 9.48
N GLY A 17 5.32 5.63 8.51
CA GLY A 17 5.32 6.44 7.29
C GLY A 17 6.36 6.02 6.24
N PHE A 18 6.76 4.74 6.24
CA PHE A 18 7.63 4.21 5.19
C PHE A 18 6.80 3.77 3.98
N PRO A 19 7.22 4.05 2.74
CA PRO A 19 6.54 3.54 1.56
C PRO A 19 6.74 2.03 1.46
N ALA A 20 5.65 1.30 1.26
CA ALA A 20 5.62 -0.12 0.96
C ALA A 20 5.00 -0.34 -0.42
N GLU A 21 5.53 -1.33 -1.14
CA GLU A 21 5.06 -1.70 -2.46
C GLU A 21 4.08 -2.89 -2.35
N VAL A 22 2.84 -2.67 -2.76
CA VAL A 22 1.80 -3.71 -2.80
C VAL A 22 1.70 -4.25 -4.23
N ARG A 23 2.19 -5.46 -4.45
CA ARG A 23 2.29 -6.08 -5.79
C ARG A 23 1.20 -7.09 -6.11
N SER A 24 0.44 -7.51 -5.10
CA SER A 24 -0.55 -8.57 -5.25
C SER A 24 -1.79 -8.34 -4.41
N VAL A 25 -2.88 -9.03 -4.78
CA VAL A 25 -4.12 -9.08 -4.01
C VAL A 25 -3.86 -9.59 -2.59
N MET A 26 -2.95 -10.56 -2.42
CA MET A 26 -2.61 -11.10 -1.10
C MET A 26 -1.92 -10.04 -0.23
N ASP A 27 -1.02 -9.24 -0.80
CA ASP A 27 -0.35 -8.16 -0.07
C ASP A 27 -1.37 -7.09 0.35
N ALA A 28 -2.26 -6.68 -0.57
CA ALA A 28 -3.35 -5.75 -0.28
C ALA A 28 -4.28 -6.28 0.84
N TYR A 29 -4.63 -7.56 0.76
CA TYR A 29 -5.46 -8.22 1.77
C TYR A 29 -4.83 -8.19 3.17
N ARG A 30 -3.52 -8.44 3.29
CA ARG A 30 -2.81 -8.37 4.57
C ARG A 30 -2.88 -6.99 5.20
N HIS A 31 -2.63 -5.93 4.42
CA HIS A 31 -2.76 -4.55 4.90
C HIS A 31 -4.17 -4.23 5.41
N LEU A 32 -5.20 -4.74 4.72
CA LEU A 32 -6.59 -4.57 5.16
C LEU A 32 -6.92 -5.37 6.43
N VAL A 33 -6.35 -6.57 6.62
CA VAL A 33 -6.53 -7.35 7.86
C VAL A 33 -5.93 -6.62 9.06
N GLU A 34 -4.73 -6.07 8.88
CA GLU A 34 -3.99 -5.33 9.91
C GLU A 34 -4.57 -3.93 10.19
N TRP A 35 -5.49 -3.45 9.36
CA TRP A 35 -6.11 -2.14 9.50
C TRP A 35 -6.88 -2.00 10.83
N PRO A 36 -6.64 -0.93 11.62
CA PRO A 36 -7.25 -0.74 12.93
C PRO A 36 -8.78 -0.76 12.88
N ALA A 37 -9.41 -1.51 13.78
CA ALA A 37 -10.87 -1.66 13.80
C ALA A 37 -11.62 -0.32 13.98
N SER A 38 -11.04 0.63 14.70
CA SER A 38 -11.59 1.97 14.89
C SER A 38 -11.62 2.83 13.62
N LEU A 39 -10.78 2.51 12.62
CA LEU A 39 -10.67 3.22 11.34
C LEU A 39 -11.32 2.44 10.19
N ARG A 40 -12.00 1.32 10.48
CA ARG A 40 -12.70 0.54 9.47
C ARG A 40 -14.01 1.22 9.10
N ASP A 41 -14.17 1.47 7.82
CA ASP A 41 -15.33 2.11 7.24
C ASP A 41 -15.87 1.33 6.04
N ALA A 42 -16.82 1.92 5.31
CA ALA A 42 -17.38 1.30 4.11
C ALA A 42 -16.31 1.07 3.03
N ALA A 43 -15.32 1.95 2.90
CA ALA A 43 -14.25 1.80 1.92
C ALA A 43 -13.34 0.61 2.26
N HIS A 44 -12.99 0.44 3.53
CA HIS A 44 -12.28 -0.74 4.02
C HIS A 44 -13.05 -2.02 3.71
N SER A 45 -14.36 -2.03 4.00
CA SER A 45 -15.21 -3.21 3.79
C SER A 45 -15.29 -3.60 2.32
N VAL A 46 -15.44 -2.62 1.41
CA VAL A 46 -15.47 -2.83 -0.04
C VAL A 46 -14.13 -3.37 -0.53
N ALA A 47 -13.02 -2.73 -0.17
CA ALA A 47 -11.69 -3.18 -0.57
C ALA A 47 -11.38 -4.60 -0.04
N PHE A 48 -11.80 -4.91 1.19
CA PHE A 48 -11.60 -6.22 1.81
C PHE A 48 -12.38 -7.32 1.10
N GLN A 49 -13.67 -7.09 0.80
CA GLN A 49 -14.47 -8.06 0.06
C GLN A 49 -13.95 -8.26 -1.37
N ALA A 50 -13.50 -7.19 -2.03
CA ALA A 50 -12.92 -7.28 -3.36
C ALA A 50 -11.64 -8.12 -3.37
N CYS A 51 -10.73 -7.90 -2.42
CA CYS A 51 -9.53 -8.72 -2.30
C CYS A 51 -9.89 -10.20 -2.08
N ARG A 52 -10.89 -10.47 -1.24
CA ARG A 52 -11.35 -11.84 -0.97
C ARG A 52 -12.04 -12.50 -2.19
N ALA A 53 -12.75 -11.73 -3.01
CA ALA A 53 -13.32 -12.19 -4.27
C ALA A 53 -12.22 -12.49 -5.31
N ALA A 54 -11.22 -11.62 -5.42
CA ALA A 54 -10.09 -11.81 -6.33
C ALA A 54 -9.25 -13.03 -5.95
N LEU A 55 -9.00 -13.27 -4.65
CA LEU A 55 -8.31 -14.48 -4.19
C LEU A 55 -9.06 -15.79 -4.51
N ARG A 56 -10.40 -15.71 -4.64
CA ARG A 56 -11.25 -16.83 -5.09
C ARG A 56 -11.38 -16.93 -6.61
N GLY A 57 -10.78 -16.00 -7.36
CA GLY A 57 -10.90 -15.93 -8.81
C GLY A 57 -12.25 -15.43 -9.32
N GLU A 58 -13.06 -14.81 -8.46
CA GLU A 58 -14.40 -14.29 -8.81
C GLU A 58 -14.32 -12.96 -9.58
N ILE A 59 -13.25 -12.18 -9.35
CA ILE A 59 -12.96 -10.93 -10.06
C ILE A 59 -11.48 -10.86 -10.43
N GLU A 60 -11.14 -9.97 -11.35
CA GLU A 60 -9.76 -9.74 -11.75
C GLU A 60 -8.94 -9.06 -10.62
N ALA A 61 -7.66 -9.41 -10.51
CA ALA A 61 -6.74 -8.77 -9.57
C ALA A 61 -6.66 -7.24 -9.77
N GLU A 62 -6.80 -6.77 -11.01
CA GLU A 62 -6.77 -5.34 -11.33
C GLU A 62 -8.02 -4.60 -10.81
N THR A 63 -9.17 -5.26 -10.76
CA THR A 63 -10.38 -4.72 -10.12
C THR A 63 -10.17 -4.56 -8.61
N ALA A 64 -9.61 -5.59 -7.96
CA ALA A 64 -9.27 -5.51 -6.54
C ALA A 64 -8.22 -4.41 -6.26
N ARG A 65 -7.24 -4.24 -7.16
CA ARG A 65 -6.26 -3.16 -7.09
C ARG A 65 -6.91 -1.79 -7.07
N GLY A 66 -7.83 -1.53 -8.00
CA GLY A 66 -8.52 -0.24 -8.08
C GLY A 66 -9.29 0.10 -6.79
N LEU A 67 -9.97 -0.89 -6.21
CA LEU A 67 -10.69 -0.70 -4.95
C LEU A 67 -9.76 -0.52 -3.75
N PHE A 68 -8.62 -1.22 -3.73
CA PHE A 68 -7.58 -1.02 -2.73
C PHE A 68 -6.94 0.37 -2.84
N ALA A 69 -6.65 0.85 -4.05
CA ALA A 69 -6.09 2.18 -4.29
C ALA A 69 -7.08 3.28 -3.85
N ALA A 70 -8.37 3.14 -4.15
CA ALA A 70 -9.40 4.09 -3.69
C ALA A 70 -9.53 4.10 -2.15
N PHE A 71 -9.41 2.94 -1.51
CA PHE A 71 -9.30 2.86 -0.05
C PHE A 71 -8.06 3.59 0.46
N ALA A 72 -6.89 3.33 -0.13
CA ALA A 72 -5.64 3.97 0.27
C ALA A 72 -5.69 5.49 0.09
N GLU A 73 -6.29 5.98 -1.00
CA GLU A 73 -6.48 7.40 -1.26
C GLU A 73 -7.38 8.05 -0.20
N LYS A 74 -8.52 7.43 0.11
CA LYS A 74 -9.46 7.94 1.12
C LYS A 74 -8.85 8.07 2.51
N HIS A 75 -7.93 7.17 2.85
CA HIS A 75 -7.27 7.14 4.16
C HIS A 75 -5.90 7.85 4.16
N ASP A 76 -5.60 8.65 3.12
CA ASP A 76 -4.34 9.39 2.96
C ASP A 76 -3.09 8.50 3.04
N LEU A 77 -3.22 7.25 2.59
CA LEU A 77 -2.15 6.24 2.62
C LEU A 77 -1.34 6.19 1.33
N LEU A 78 -1.82 6.75 0.22
CA LEU A 78 -1.08 6.66 -1.05
C LEU A 78 0.27 7.34 -0.94
N ALA A 79 1.33 6.56 -1.16
CA ALA A 79 2.68 7.08 -1.26
C ALA A 79 2.97 7.43 -2.73
N PRO A 80 3.81 8.44 -3.00
CA PRO A 80 4.28 8.70 -4.35
C PRO A 80 4.99 7.44 -4.90
N GLU A 81 4.83 7.17 -6.20
CA GLU A 81 5.56 6.12 -6.89
C GLU A 81 7.06 6.47 -6.90
N ASN A 82 7.76 6.02 -5.86
CA ASN A 82 8.98 6.67 -5.45
C ASN A 82 10.22 5.96 -5.98
N ASN A 83 10.74 6.44 -7.11
CA ASN A 83 12.13 6.23 -7.52
C ASN A 83 13.07 7.37 -7.02
N THR A 84 12.65 8.25 -6.08
CA THR A 84 13.40 9.50 -5.78
C THR A 84 13.63 9.86 -4.31
N ILE A 85 12.82 9.43 -3.35
CA ILE A 85 13.03 9.66 -1.90
C ILE A 85 13.95 8.57 -1.31
N ALA A 86 15.20 8.53 -1.75
CA ALA A 86 16.29 7.89 -0.99
C ALA A 86 17.44 8.86 -0.70
N ALA A 87 17.46 10.06 -1.29
CA ALA A 87 18.64 10.94 -1.24
C ALA A 87 18.62 12.04 -0.16
N SER A 88 17.49 12.34 0.49
CA SER A 88 17.41 13.51 1.38
C SER A 88 17.81 13.25 2.84
N ARG A 89 17.87 11.99 3.30
CA ARG A 89 18.26 11.69 4.71
C ARG A 89 19.76 11.49 4.93
N LEU A 90 20.59 11.44 3.87
CA LEU A 90 22.05 11.31 4.00
C LEU A 90 22.80 12.66 4.10
N ARG A 91 22.08 13.79 4.25
CA ARG A 91 22.67 15.14 4.30
C ARG A 91 22.72 15.75 5.70
N SER A 92 22.30 15.03 6.75
CA SER A 92 22.22 15.58 8.12
C SER A 92 23.18 14.94 9.14
N ASP A 93 24.26 14.30 8.69
CA ASP A 93 25.27 13.78 9.64
C ASP A 93 26.69 13.94 9.06
N ARG A 94 27.21 15.17 9.11
CA ARG A 94 28.65 15.44 9.13
C ARG A 94 28.89 16.63 10.05
N ASP A 95 28.96 16.33 11.32
CA ASP A 95 29.60 17.17 12.34
C ASP A 95 31.11 17.25 12.06
N PRO A 96 31.72 18.44 11.90
CA PRO A 96 33.16 18.59 11.91
C PRO A 96 33.60 19.20 13.25
N HIS A 97 33.73 18.35 14.28
CA HIS A 97 34.56 18.69 15.43
C HIS A 97 36.02 18.37 15.11
N VAL A 98 36.80 19.38 14.68
CA VAL A 98 38.21 19.50 15.07
C VAL A 98 38.70 20.94 14.86
N ARG A 99 38.89 21.69 15.95
CA ARG A 99 40.21 22.10 16.45
C ARG A 99 40.07 22.94 17.72
#